data_AF-A0A3D5X3S2-F1
#
_entry.id   AF-A0A3D5X3S2-F1
#
_cell.length_a   1.000
_cell.length_b   1.000
_cell.length_c   1.000
_cell.angle_alpha   90.00
_cell.angle_beta   90.00
_cell.angle_gamma   90.00
#
_symmetry.space_group_name_H-M   'P 1'
#
loop_
_entity.id
_entity.type
_entity.pdbx_description
1 polymer ?
#
loop_
_entity_poly.entity_id
_entity_poly.type
_entity_poly.pdbx_seq_one_letter_code
_entity_poly.pdbx_strand_id
1 'polypeptide(L)'
;MKIKTIYSKALKGQFLTNQEGAFLYRNAPLEVMMLIANELRKIHVASNKVTWQIDRNVNITNVCIAGCKFCNFHCAINDGRAYTTTLDEYRVKINEMLSMGGEQLLLQGGLHPKLGLGFYKDLFSALKKEYPQVKLHALGPPEIAHIAKLEKT
;
A
#
# COMPACT_ATOMS: atom_id res chain seq x y z
N MET A 1 14.08 -20.56 24.96
CA MET A 1 12.90 -21.00 24.16
C MET A 1 13.32 -22.07 23.18
N LYS A 2 12.45 -23.03 22.85
CA LYS A 2 12.73 -24.08 21.84
C LYS A 2 12.00 -23.75 20.56
N ILE A 3 12.72 -23.64 19.45
CA ILE A 3 12.17 -23.31 18.12
C ILE A 3 11.00 -24.24 17.75
N LYS A 4 11.17 -25.55 17.96
CA LYS A 4 10.12 -26.56 17.69
C LYS A 4 8.80 -26.27 18.42
N THR A 5 8.87 -25.76 19.66
CA THR A 5 7.68 -25.40 20.44
C THR A 5 6.95 -24.20 19.81
N ILE A 6 7.71 -23.18 19.39
CA ILE A 6 7.15 -21.99 18.74
C ILE A 6 6.52 -22.37 17.39
N TYR A 7 7.14 -23.25 16.61
CA TYR A 7 6.55 -23.75 15.36
C TYR A 7 5.28 -24.56 15.59
N SER A 8 5.24 -25.43 16.60
CA SER A 8 4.00 -26.18 16.92
C SER A 8 2.86 -25.24 17.31
N LYS A 9 3.17 -24.18 18.06
CA LYS A 9 2.22 -23.12 18.42
C LYS A 9 1.70 -22.40 17.17
N ALA A 10 2.60 -21.98 16.27
CA ALA A 10 2.26 -21.32 15.02
C ALA A 10 1.34 -22.19 14.13
N LEU A 11 1.71 -23.46 13.91
CA LEU A 11 0.93 -24.41 13.09
C LEU A 11 -0.48 -24.69 13.63
N LYS A 12 -0.71 -24.44 14.93
CA LYS A 12 -2.03 -24.51 15.56
C LYS A 12 -2.82 -23.20 15.48
N GLY A 13 -2.32 -22.20 14.75
CA GLY A 13 -2.93 -20.87 14.67
C GLY A 13 -2.87 -20.07 15.96
N GLN A 14 -2.00 -20.45 16.90
CA GLN A 14 -1.91 -19.77 18.20
C GLN A 14 -1.02 -18.52 18.10
N PHE A 15 -1.38 -17.48 18.84
CA PHE A 15 -0.68 -16.20 18.85
C PHE A 15 0.79 -16.35 19.30
N LEU A 16 1.72 -15.82 18.50
CA LEU A 16 3.13 -15.69 18.88
C LEU A 16 3.38 -14.35 19.55
N THR A 17 4.04 -14.36 20.70
CA THR A 17 4.45 -13.14 21.40
C THR A 17 5.58 -12.43 20.67
N ASN A 18 5.78 -11.14 20.96
CA ASN A 18 6.91 -10.37 20.43
C ASN A 18 8.27 -11.01 20.75
N GLN A 19 8.41 -11.62 21.94
CA GLN A 19 9.62 -12.33 22.34
C GLN A 19 9.86 -13.59 21.50
N GLU A 20 8.81 -14.38 21.26
CA GLU A 20 8.87 -15.56 20.39
C GLU A 20 9.23 -15.18 18.95
N GLY A 21 8.63 -14.12 18.40
CA GLY A 21 8.95 -13.60 17.07
C GLY A 21 10.40 -13.12 16.94
N ALA A 22 10.88 -12.32 17.89
CA ALA A 22 12.27 -11.85 17.90
C ALA A 22 13.28 -13.00 18.02
N PHE A 23 12.94 -14.05 18.77
CA PHE A 23 13.78 -15.23 18.89
C PHE A 23 13.82 -16.04 17.60
N LEU A 24 12.69 -16.22 16.91
CA LEU A 24 12.69 -16.85 15.58
C LEU A 24 13.56 -16.06 14.61
N TYR A 25 13.41 -14.75 14.53
CA TYR A 25 14.19 -13.90 13.62
C TYR A 25 15.71 -14.08 13.77
N ARG A 26 16.20 -14.28 15.00
CA ARG A 26 17.63 -14.40 15.29
C ARG A 26 18.19 -15.81 15.20
N ASN A 27 17.36 -16.83 15.41
CA ASN A 27 17.84 -18.20 15.66
C ASN A 27 17.22 -19.26 14.75
N ALA A 28 16.13 -18.95 14.04
CA ALA A 28 15.47 -19.93 13.18
C ALA A 28 16.30 -20.20 11.92
N PRO A 29 16.52 -21.48 11.56
CA PRO A 29 17.02 -21.82 10.23
C PRO A 29 16.01 -21.38 9.16
N LEU A 30 16.49 -20.73 8.11
CA LEU A 30 15.65 -20.13 7.08
C LEU A 30 14.81 -21.18 6.36
N GLU A 31 15.40 -22.32 6.02
CA GLU A 31 14.76 -23.42 5.32
C GLU A 31 13.56 -24.00 6.11
N VAL A 32 13.72 -24.13 7.43
CA VAL A 32 12.62 -24.61 8.28
C VAL A 32 11.55 -23.54 8.40
N MET A 33 11.93 -22.26 8.49
CA MET A 33 10.98 -21.15 8.53
C MET A 33 10.15 -21.06 7.23
N MET A 34 10.77 -21.25 6.07
CA MET A 34 10.09 -21.32 4.77
C MET A 34 9.07 -22.47 4.71
N LEU A 35 9.44 -23.66 5.21
CA LEU A 35 8.52 -24.80 5.27
C LEU A 35 7.31 -24.50 6.17
N ILE A 36 7.53 -24.00 7.38
CA ILE A 36 6.45 -23.65 8.32
C ILE A 36 5.55 -22.56 7.73
N ALA A 37 6.12 -21.53 7.11
CA ALA A 37 5.35 -20.47 6.45
C ALA A 37 4.49 -21.02 5.31
N ASN A 38 5.01 -21.96 4.52
CA ASN A 38 4.25 -22.61 3.46
C ASN A 38 3.09 -23.47 3.99
N GLU A 39 3.30 -24.22 5.09
CA GLU A 39 2.22 -24.97 5.73
C GLU A 39 1.14 -24.04 6.31
N LEU A 40 1.53 -22.93 6.93
CA LEU A 40 0.60 -21.90 7.37
C LEU A 40 -0.19 -21.30 6.20
N ARG A 41 0.46 -21.02 5.07
CA ARG A 41 -0.21 -20.57 3.85
C ARG A 41 -1.25 -21.59 3.39
N LYS A 42 -0.94 -22.89 3.38
CA LYS A 42 -1.89 -23.96 3.01
C LYS A 42 -3.07 -24.08 3.97
N ILE A 43 -2.85 -23.84 5.27
CA ILE A 43 -3.93 -23.84 6.27
C ILE A 43 -4.93 -22.71 5.99
N HIS A 44 -4.45 -21.50 5.65
CA HIS A 44 -5.31 -20.35 5.38
C HIS A 44 -5.89 -20.35 3.95
N VAL A 45 -5.11 -20.85 2.99
CA VAL A 45 -5.44 -20.90 1.57
C VAL A 45 -5.16 -22.33 1.09
N ALA A 46 -6.17 -23.20 1.24
CA ALA A 46 -6.06 -24.63 0.92
C ALA A 46 -5.75 -24.90 -0.56
N SER A 47 -6.12 -23.98 -1.45
CA SER A 47 -5.80 -24.11 -2.87
C SER A 47 -4.35 -23.73 -3.16
N ASN A 48 -3.74 -24.37 -4.16
CA ASN A 48 -2.47 -23.91 -4.74
C ASN A 48 -2.68 -22.83 -5.83
N LYS A 49 -3.86 -22.21 -5.89
CA LYS A 49 -4.14 -21.13 -6.83
C LYS A 49 -3.39 -19.88 -6.39
N VAL A 50 -2.52 -19.38 -7.26
CA VAL A 50 -1.88 -18.07 -7.11
C VAL A 50 -2.73 -17.06 -7.87
N THR A 51 -3.15 -16.00 -7.19
CA THR A 51 -3.93 -14.90 -7.77
C THR A 51 -3.03 -13.70 -8.03
N TRP A 52 -3.36 -12.92 -9.04
CA TRP A 52 -2.71 -11.65 -9.35
C TRP A 52 -3.77 -10.63 -9.78
N GLN A 53 -3.39 -9.36 -9.82
CA GLN A 53 -4.22 -8.25 -10.30
C GLN A 53 -3.34 -7.34 -11.17
N ILE A 54 -3.88 -6.87 -12.30
CA ILE A 54 -3.26 -5.75 -13.03
C ILE A 54 -3.82 -4.48 -12.41
N ASP A 55 -2.93 -3.75 -11.75
CA ASP A 55 -3.18 -2.42 -11.21
C ASP A 55 -2.25 -1.39 -11.86
N ARG A 56 -2.61 -0.13 -11.72
CA ARG A 56 -1.76 0.99 -12.13
C ARG A 56 -1.48 1.85 -10.91
N ASN A 57 -0.21 1.94 -10.52
CA ASN A 57 0.23 2.93 -9.55
C ASN A 57 0.32 4.29 -10.22
N VAL A 58 -0.45 5.25 -9.70
CA VAL A 58 -0.39 6.64 -10.14
C VAL A 58 -0.31 7.52 -8.90
N ASN A 59 0.83 8.20 -8.74
CA ASN A 59 1.01 9.06 -7.59
C ASN A 59 0.19 10.33 -7.73
N ILE A 60 -0.46 10.79 -6.66
CA ILE A 60 -1.26 12.03 -6.64
C ILE A 60 -0.35 13.25 -6.76
N THR A 61 0.75 13.24 -6.02
CA THR A 61 1.76 14.30 -5.99
C THR A 61 3.03 13.75 -5.36
N ASN A 62 4.18 14.30 -5.73
CA ASN A 62 5.46 14.01 -5.08
C ASN A 62 5.85 15.06 -4.02
N VAL A 63 5.04 16.09 -3.79
CA VAL A 63 5.29 17.08 -2.74
C VAL A 63 4.94 16.48 -1.38
N CYS A 64 5.90 16.46 -0.46
CA CYS A 64 5.69 15.87 0.87
C CYS A 64 6.41 16.64 1.97
N ILE A 65 5.71 16.90 3.07
CA ILE A 65 6.31 17.53 4.25
C ILE A 65 7.01 16.55 5.22
N ALA A 66 6.88 15.23 5.00
CA ALA A 66 7.40 14.24 5.94
C ALA A 66 8.94 14.12 5.94
N GLY A 67 9.58 14.29 4.78
CA GLY A 67 11.05 14.23 4.68
C GLY A 67 11.67 12.86 5.00
N CYS A 68 10.99 11.75 4.69
CA CYS A 68 11.47 10.41 5.02
C CYS A 68 12.85 10.11 4.41
N LYS A 69 13.83 9.75 5.25
CA LYS A 69 15.24 9.54 4.85
C LYS A 69 15.45 8.42 3.81
N PHE A 70 14.54 7.47 3.75
CA PHE A 70 14.59 6.33 2.82
C PHE A 70 13.78 6.58 1.53
N CYS A 71 13.05 7.70 1.44
CA CYS A 71 12.16 7.97 0.33
C CYS A 71 12.86 8.83 -0.73
N ASN A 72 13.06 8.26 -1.92
CA ASN A 72 13.60 8.99 -3.08
C ASN A 72 12.52 9.72 -3.89
N PHE A 73 11.24 9.50 -3.58
CA PHE A 73 10.13 10.05 -4.34
C PHE A 73 9.81 11.50 -3.97
N HIS A 74 9.94 11.87 -2.70
CA HIS A 74 9.44 13.16 -2.23
C HIS A 74 10.31 14.36 -2.62
N CYS A 75 9.67 15.52 -2.74
CA CYS A 75 10.32 16.80 -2.86
C CYS A 75 9.59 17.88 -2.05
N ALA A 76 10.26 19.03 -1.89
CA ALA A 76 9.67 20.22 -1.29
C ALA A 76 8.70 20.90 -2.29
N ILE A 77 7.74 21.68 -1.78
CA ILE A 77 6.72 22.35 -2.61
C ILE A 77 7.29 23.32 -3.66
N ASN A 78 8.48 23.89 -3.40
CA ASN A 78 9.16 24.81 -4.32
C ASN A 78 10.27 24.13 -5.13
N ASP A 79 10.38 22.80 -5.05
CA ASP A 79 11.33 22.03 -5.86
C ASP A 79 10.83 22.00 -7.32
N GLY A 80 11.73 22.17 -8.29
CA GLY A 80 11.37 22.14 -9.72
C GLY A 80 10.82 20.79 -10.19
N ARG A 81 10.97 19.72 -9.40
CA ARG A 81 10.40 18.40 -9.65
C ARG A 81 8.98 18.25 -9.09
N ALA A 82 8.48 19.23 -8.34
CA ALA A 82 7.16 19.17 -7.73
C ALA A 82 6.06 19.06 -8.79
N TYR A 83 5.14 18.10 -8.60
CA TYR A 83 3.98 17.93 -9.47
C TYR A 83 2.76 17.46 -8.69
N THR A 84 1.58 17.71 -9.25
CA THR A 84 0.31 17.09 -8.88
C THR A 84 -0.32 16.55 -10.15
N THR A 85 -0.67 15.26 -10.16
CA THR A 85 -1.18 14.58 -11.35
C THR A 85 -2.54 15.16 -11.74
N THR A 86 -2.65 15.54 -13.00
CA THR A 86 -3.87 16.09 -13.61
C THR A 86 -4.84 14.98 -14.02
N LEU A 87 -6.12 15.32 -14.20
CA LEU A 87 -7.11 14.36 -14.69
C LEU A 87 -6.76 13.81 -16.08
N ASP A 88 -6.18 14.61 -16.97
CA ASP A 88 -5.74 14.15 -18.29
C ASP A 88 -4.63 13.08 -18.19
N GLU A 89 -3.66 13.27 -17.29
CA GLU A 89 -2.63 12.27 -17.03
C GLU A 89 -3.21 10.99 -16.41
N TYR A 90 -4.21 11.11 -15.53
CA TYR A 90 -4.95 9.95 -15.03
C TYR A 90 -5.66 9.21 -16.16
N ARG A 91 -6.36 9.91 -17.06
CA ARG A 91 -7.07 9.30 -18.19
C ARG A 91 -6.15 8.46 -19.06
N VAL A 92 -4.98 8.98 -19.42
CA VAL A 92 -3.97 8.23 -20.19
C VAL A 92 -3.61 6.94 -19.46
N LYS A 93 -3.21 7.04 -18.19
CA LYS A 93 -2.73 5.88 -17.41
C LYS A 93 -3.82 4.84 -17.13
N ILE A 94 -5.06 5.29 -16.91
CA ILE A 94 -6.21 4.41 -16.68
C ILE A 94 -6.59 3.69 -17.98
N ASN A 95 -6.63 4.40 -19.11
CA ASN A 95 -6.95 3.80 -20.40
C ASN A 95 -5.90 2.75 -20.81
N GLU A 96 -4.61 3.03 -20.58
CA GLU A 96 -3.53 2.05 -20.76
C GLU A 96 -3.77 0.79 -19.92
N MET A 97 -4.06 0.96 -18.62
CA MET A 97 -4.33 -0.17 -17.71
C MET A 97 -5.56 -0.99 -18.15
N LEU A 98 -6.66 -0.32 -18.51
CA LEU A 98 -7.88 -0.98 -18.99
C LEU A 98 -7.61 -1.78 -20.27
N SER A 99 -6.79 -1.25 -21.18
CA SER A 99 -6.41 -1.95 -22.43
C SER A 99 -5.64 -3.25 -22.16
N MET A 100 -4.98 -3.37 -21.01
CA MET A 100 -4.28 -4.57 -20.55
C MET A 100 -5.18 -5.50 -19.71
N GLY A 101 -6.46 -5.17 -19.52
CA GLY A 101 -7.39 -5.94 -18.69
C GLY A 101 -7.28 -5.69 -17.19
N GLY A 102 -6.60 -4.61 -16.77
CA GLY A 102 -6.57 -4.18 -15.38
C GLY A 102 -7.83 -3.41 -14.95
N GLU A 103 -8.04 -3.31 -13.64
CA GLU A 103 -9.28 -2.72 -13.09
C GLU A 103 -9.08 -1.93 -11.78
N GLN A 104 -7.84 -1.70 -11.36
CA GLN A 104 -7.56 -1.02 -10.09
C GLN A 104 -6.48 0.06 -10.24
N LEU A 105 -6.79 1.24 -9.70
CA LEU A 105 -5.87 2.35 -9.59
C LEU A 105 -5.36 2.44 -8.15
N LEU A 106 -4.05 2.31 -7.96
CA LEU A 106 -3.39 2.58 -6.69
C LEU A 106 -2.99 4.05 -6.65
N LEU A 107 -3.62 4.81 -5.75
CA LEU A 107 -3.47 6.25 -5.58
C LEU A 107 -2.76 6.54 -4.25
N GLN A 108 -1.49 6.91 -4.32
CA GLN A 108 -0.67 7.29 -3.18
C GLN A 108 0.05 8.59 -3.48
N GLY A 109 0.45 9.35 -2.48
CA GLY A 109 1.14 10.61 -2.72
C GLY A 109 1.96 11.08 -1.53
N GLY A 110 2.64 12.20 -1.75
CA GLY A 110 3.22 12.96 -0.67
C GLY A 110 2.16 13.67 0.18
N LEU A 111 2.55 14.01 1.42
CA LEU A 111 1.74 14.80 2.34
C LEU A 111 1.77 16.28 1.92
N HIS A 112 1.01 16.63 0.90
CA HIS A 112 1.00 17.97 0.32
C HIS A 112 0.32 18.97 1.28
N PRO A 113 0.96 20.11 1.63
CA PRO A 113 0.45 21.02 2.67
C PRO A 113 -0.81 21.80 2.25
N LYS A 114 -1.12 21.84 0.95
CA LYS A 114 -2.29 22.54 0.38
C LYS A 114 -3.39 21.65 -0.21
N LEU A 115 -3.24 20.33 -0.19
CA LEU A 115 -4.28 19.41 -0.71
C LEU A 115 -5.08 18.88 0.49
N GLY A 116 -6.24 19.49 0.75
CA GLY A 116 -7.18 19.10 1.81
C GLY A 116 -8.26 18.13 1.33
N LEU A 117 -9.23 17.83 2.19
CA LEU A 117 -10.30 16.85 1.95
C LEU A 117 -11.12 17.16 0.68
N GLY A 118 -11.38 18.44 0.42
CA GLY A 118 -12.10 18.88 -0.79
C GLY A 118 -11.43 18.39 -2.07
N PHE A 119 -10.11 18.56 -2.18
CA PHE A 119 -9.34 18.10 -3.35
C PHE A 119 -9.49 16.59 -3.58
N TYR A 120 -9.31 15.77 -2.53
CA TYR A 120 -9.40 14.31 -2.67
C TYR A 120 -10.82 13.85 -2.99
N LYS A 121 -11.83 14.47 -2.37
CA LYS A 121 -13.24 14.19 -2.66
C LYS A 121 -13.55 14.49 -4.14
N ASP A 122 -13.12 15.63 -4.64
CA ASP A 122 -13.37 16.05 -6.02
C ASP A 122 -12.63 15.15 -7.01
N LEU A 123 -11.37 14.81 -6.72
CA LEU A 123 -10.58 13.87 -7.52
C LEU A 123 -11.25 12.49 -7.59
N PHE A 124 -11.60 11.89 -6.45
CA PHE A 124 -12.21 10.55 -6.44
C PHE A 124 -13.59 10.55 -7.09
N SER A 125 -14.37 11.62 -6.91
CA SER A 125 -15.67 11.78 -7.57
C SER A 125 -15.53 11.86 -9.08
N ALA A 126 -14.57 12.65 -9.58
CA ALA A 126 -14.28 12.76 -11.00
C ALA A 126 -13.83 11.41 -11.60
N LEU A 127 -12.88 10.74 -10.94
CA LEU A 127 -12.39 9.42 -11.38
C LEU A 127 -13.51 8.36 -11.40
N LYS A 128 -14.37 8.30 -10.37
CA LYS A 128 -15.49 7.36 -10.35
C LYS A 128 -16.59 7.70 -11.35
N LYS A 129 -16.78 8.97 -11.68
CA LYS A 129 -17.73 9.42 -12.70
C LYS A 129 -17.30 8.97 -14.10
N GLU A 130 -16.01 9.12 -14.42
CA GLU A 130 -15.46 8.75 -15.74
C GLU A 130 -15.17 7.25 -15.86
N TYR A 131 -14.74 6.62 -14.76
CA TYR A 131 -14.30 5.22 -14.71
C TYR A 131 -15.03 4.45 -13.59
N PRO A 132 -16.36 4.25 -13.69
CA PRO A 132 -17.14 3.58 -12.66
C PRO A 132 -16.72 2.14 -12.38
N GLN A 133 -16.11 1.46 -13.35
CA GLN A 133 -15.57 0.09 -13.21
C GLN A 133 -14.23 0.03 -12.48
N VAL A 134 -13.45 1.12 -12.45
CA VAL A 134 -12.12 1.13 -11.84
C VAL A 134 -12.25 1.21 -10.32
N LYS A 135 -11.57 0.30 -9.61
CA LYS A 135 -11.42 0.30 -8.15
C LYS A 135 -10.38 1.34 -7.76
N LEU A 136 -10.68 2.17 -6.77
CA LEU A 136 -9.73 3.13 -6.21
C LEU A 136 -9.14 2.54 -4.94
N HIS A 137 -7.88 2.10 -5.00
CA HIS A 137 -7.09 1.75 -3.82
C HIS A 137 -6.30 3.00 -3.44
N ALA A 138 -6.89 3.85 -2.60
CA ALA A 138 -6.42 5.20 -2.40
C ALA A 138 -6.09 5.51 -0.94
N LEU A 139 -5.00 6.25 -0.76
CA LEU A 139 -4.51 6.80 0.51
C LEU A 139 -4.02 5.76 1.52
N GLY A 140 -2.87 6.04 2.11
CA GLY A 140 -2.36 5.37 3.29
C GLY A 140 -2.75 6.07 4.59
N PRO A 141 -2.55 5.42 5.75
CA PRO A 141 -2.78 6.04 7.06
C PRO A 141 -2.10 7.41 7.27
N PRO A 142 -0.85 7.65 6.79
CA PRO A 142 -0.23 8.97 6.93
C PRO A 142 -0.95 10.09 6.16
N GLU A 143 -1.46 9.80 4.97
CA GLU A 143 -2.20 10.76 4.15
C GLU A 143 -3.52 11.12 4.82
N ILE A 144 -4.27 10.12 5.33
CA ILE A 144 -5.51 10.34 6.08
C ILE A 144 -5.26 11.20 7.32
N ALA A 145 -4.21 10.89 8.10
CA ALA A 145 -3.86 11.66 9.29
C ALA A 145 -3.49 13.11 8.96
N HIS A 146 -2.77 13.34 7.86
CA HIS A 146 -2.39 14.68 7.39
C HIS A 146 -3.60 15.47 6.92
N ILE A 147 -4.47 14.89 6.08
CA ILE A 147 -5.71 15.52 5.61
C ILE A 147 -6.58 15.91 6.82
N ALA A 148 -6.78 15.00 7.77
CA ALA A 148 -7.55 15.28 8.98
C ALA A 148 -6.97 16.42 9.83
N LYS A 149 -5.66 16.68 9.75
CA LYS A 149 -5.03 17.82 10.41
C LYS A 149 -5.28 19.14 9.67
N LEU A 150 -5.29 19.12 8.33
CA LEU A 150 -5.60 20.29 7.50
C LEU A 150 -7.05 20.78 7.66
N GLU A 151 -7.99 19.88 7.93
CA GLU A 151 -9.41 20.24 8.09
C GLU A 151 -9.80 20.70 9.51
N LYS A 152 -8.89 20.58 10.49
CA LYS A 152 -9.13 21.01 11.88
C LYS A 152 -8.74 22.46 12.15
N THR A 153 -8.27 23.16 11.12
CA THR A 153 -7.97 24.60 11.10
C THR A 153 -9.10 25.36 10.43
#